data_AF-A0AAF0Z9P7-F1
#
_entry.id   AF-A0AAF0Z9P7-F1
#
_cell.length_a   1.000
_cell.length_b   1.000
_cell.length_c   1.000
_cell.angle_alpha   90.00
_cell.angle_beta   90.00
_cell.angle_gamma   90.00
#
_symmetry.space_group_name_H-M   'P 1'
#
loop_
_entity.id
_entity.type
_entity.pdbx_description
1 polymer ?
#
loop_
_entity_poly.entity_id
_entity_poly.type
_entity_poly.pdbx_seq_one_letter_code
_entity_poly.pdbx_strand_id
1 'polypeptide(L)'
;MRILLVDDDEILIDILEKTLQNQNYTIDAVMDGQQGWTYVSTYNYDLIILDWSLPKLDGISLCKRIRHYGYNMPIMILTARHSSQEKSYALDVGADDYLCKPFDIEELMARIRALFRRSQSYDQSSPLLNWGNLYLDPCICQVSYQGNTVQLTTKEYQLLELFLRHPHEVFNIEAIIENLWSSIEYPSEATVRSHLRHLRQKLKQAGLSENPIDTLRGRGYCLKSQPMKTEIKTEQNTLVFPSEIEKEKHLQQLTALNNIWEKYQDKRQEQLNILQTTLNQIKEQKINKNQLKKAIDNCHKLAGNLGVFGFNEASYLASQLEQLLKENLENKLDKIKQFETILNNLIWQINPQEDEQLNPLSNQIIDHCPLILVISEDVQFKKLFNQEAVKKGIITVTMTDLETVKIWFKSLEKEQFPDVVIMNIAFNQWQQELIEEYLAFITELNLQTPPIPSIIIGDRYERNFSHRTSAQERLLIAEKGGTFYLKKPLTPQEAIKFCQIALKRYAQGRKIMIIDEDEELLRLLPIYLQPWGFNVTTLHDTRQFWDVLCAIAPDVLILEIEMPYLNGIEICKMLRTHAQWYQLPIIYYTKHTEPIILEKAFNSGVNDIIPKTLTERTLAQRIIKNIESTLCL
;
A
#
# COMPACT_ATOMS: atom_id res chain seq x y z
N MET A 1 -14.32 20.93 -18.71
CA MET A 1 -15.33 19.86 -18.78
C MET A 1 -16.71 20.45 -18.48
N ARG A 2 -17.74 20.00 -19.19
CA ARG A 2 -19.13 20.51 -19.10
C ARG A 2 -20.04 19.48 -18.44
N ILE A 3 -20.80 19.90 -17.43
CA ILE A 3 -21.69 19.04 -16.63
C ILE A 3 -23.14 19.54 -16.80
N LEU A 4 -24.06 18.61 -17.04
CA LEU A 4 -25.49 18.88 -16.96
C LEU A 4 -25.98 18.51 -15.55
N LEU A 5 -26.57 19.46 -14.84
CA LEU A 5 -27.24 19.25 -13.57
C LEU A 5 -28.77 19.27 -13.79
N VAL A 6 -29.45 18.20 -13.40
CA VAL A 6 -30.92 18.10 -13.49
C VAL A 6 -31.49 17.80 -12.11
N ASP A 7 -32.11 18.79 -11.49
CA ASP A 7 -32.67 18.70 -10.13
C ASP A 7 -33.86 19.68 -10.03
N ASP A 8 -34.92 19.34 -9.31
CA ASP A 8 -36.07 20.24 -9.15
C ASP A 8 -35.95 21.16 -7.91
N ASP A 9 -34.93 20.96 -7.07
CA ASP A 9 -34.61 21.82 -5.93
C ASP A 9 -33.72 23.01 -6.36
N GLU A 10 -34.33 24.20 -6.51
CA GLU A 10 -33.65 25.44 -6.89
C GLU A 10 -32.49 25.81 -5.95
N ILE A 11 -32.63 25.54 -4.65
CA ILE A 11 -31.62 25.89 -3.64
C ILE A 11 -30.40 24.99 -3.84
N LEU A 12 -30.64 23.70 -4.04
CA LEU A 12 -29.57 22.75 -4.28
C LEU A 12 -28.85 23.04 -5.61
N ILE A 13 -29.58 23.40 -6.66
CA ILE A 13 -29.00 23.84 -7.93
C ILE A 13 -28.04 25.01 -7.72
N ASP A 14 -28.47 26.07 -7.04
CA ASP A 14 -27.63 27.27 -6.85
C ASP A 14 -26.35 26.97 -6.04
N ILE A 15 -26.46 26.11 -5.01
CA ILE A 15 -25.30 25.66 -4.23
C ILE A 15 -24.34 24.84 -5.11
N LEU A 16 -24.84 23.86 -5.84
CA LEU A 16 -24.03 22.97 -6.67
C LEU A 16 -23.40 23.71 -7.85
N GLU A 17 -24.13 24.60 -8.50
CA GLU A 17 -23.64 25.41 -9.60
C GLU A 17 -22.44 26.26 -9.16
N LYS A 18 -22.58 27.04 -8.07
CA LYS A 18 -21.47 27.85 -7.53
C LYS A 18 -20.27 27.00 -7.12
N THR A 19 -20.52 25.87 -6.47
CA THR A 19 -19.48 24.97 -5.97
C THR A 19 -18.68 24.35 -7.11
N LEU A 20 -19.37 23.88 -8.15
CA LEU A 20 -18.73 23.23 -9.30
C LEU A 20 -18.06 24.27 -10.22
N GLN A 21 -18.63 25.47 -10.35
CA GLN A 21 -17.99 26.58 -11.07
C GLN A 21 -16.68 27.03 -10.40
N ASN A 22 -16.63 27.07 -9.06
CA ASN A 22 -15.39 27.34 -8.31
C ASN A 22 -14.29 26.29 -8.57
N GLN A 23 -14.67 25.10 -9.02
CA GLN A 23 -13.78 24.00 -9.39
C GLN A 23 -13.48 23.98 -10.90
N ASN A 24 -13.76 25.10 -11.58
CA ASN A 24 -13.54 25.31 -13.01
C ASN A 24 -14.34 24.36 -13.92
N TYR A 25 -15.51 23.89 -13.48
CA TYR A 25 -16.46 23.20 -14.36
C TYR A 25 -17.46 24.16 -14.99
N THR A 26 -17.90 23.85 -16.21
CA THR A 26 -18.99 24.56 -16.88
C THR A 26 -20.29 23.82 -16.62
N ILE A 27 -21.29 24.50 -16.04
CA ILE A 27 -22.55 23.88 -15.60
C ILE A 27 -23.70 24.42 -16.42
N ASP A 28 -24.58 23.52 -16.88
CA ASP A 28 -25.94 23.87 -17.27
C ASP A 28 -26.90 23.21 -16.28
N ALA A 29 -27.84 23.97 -15.74
CA ALA A 29 -28.84 23.46 -14.81
C ALA A 29 -30.24 23.53 -15.42
N VAL A 30 -31.01 22.46 -15.26
CA VAL A 30 -32.43 22.38 -15.68
C VAL A 30 -33.27 21.69 -14.63
N MET A 31 -34.54 22.07 -14.54
CA MET A 31 -35.40 21.70 -13.39
C MET A 31 -36.36 20.52 -13.61
N ASP A 32 -36.38 19.96 -14.82
CA ASP A 32 -37.24 18.82 -15.12
C ASP A 32 -36.60 17.88 -16.13
N GLY A 33 -36.98 16.60 -16.09
CA GLY A 33 -36.34 15.58 -16.94
C GLY A 33 -36.63 15.75 -18.42
N GLN A 34 -37.69 16.45 -18.82
CA GLN A 34 -37.97 16.72 -20.24
C GLN A 34 -37.02 17.80 -20.79
N GLN A 35 -36.73 18.82 -19.98
CA GLN A 35 -35.65 19.78 -20.27
C GLN A 35 -34.29 19.09 -20.26
N GLY A 36 -34.03 18.21 -19.28
CA GLY A 36 -32.84 17.38 -19.22
C GLY A 36 -32.62 16.58 -20.51
N TRP A 37 -33.66 15.89 -20.99
CA TRP A 37 -33.61 15.19 -22.29
C TRP A 37 -33.29 16.15 -23.45
N THR A 38 -33.95 17.31 -23.50
CA THR A 38 -33.74 18.29 -24.58
C THR A 38 -32.29 18.75 -24.62
N TYR A 39 -31.70 19.05 -23.45
CA TYR A 39 -30.30 19.45 -23.33
C TYR A 39 -29.34 18.34 -23.74
N VAL A 40 -29.54 17.10 -23.25
CA VAL A 40 -28.70 15.95 -23.64
C VAL A 40 -28.76 15.67 -25.14
N SER A 41 -29.92 15.86 -25.78
CA SER A 41 -30.05 15.65 -27.22
C SER A 41 -29.52 16.80 -28.09
N THR A 42 -29.20 17.95 -27.48
CA THR A 42 -28.78 19.17 -28.20
C THR A 42 -27.30 19.48 -28.00
N TYR A 43 -26.77 19.26 -26.80
CA TYR A 43 -25.40 19.61 -26.41
C TYR A 43 -24.61 18.38 -25.96
N ASN A 44 -23.29 18.47 -26.03
CA ASN A 44 -22.39 17.44 -25.53
C ASN A 44 -22.01 17.72 -24.07
N TYR A 45 -22.11 16.70 -23.23
CA TYR A 45 -21.76 16.77 -21.81
C TYR A 45 -20.75 15.69 -21.45
N ASP A 46 -19.81 16.05 -20.58
CA ASP A 46 -18.81 15.12 -20.05
C ASP A 46 -19.33 14.32 -18.84
N LEU A 47 -20.37 14.81 -18.17
CA LEU A 47 -21.05 14.18 -17.04
C LEU A 47 -22.48 14.73 -16.92
N ILE A 48 -23.41 13.87 -16.51
CA ILE A 48 -24.77 14.25 -16.13
C ILE A 48 -24.97 13.93 -14.64
N ILE A 49 -25.39 14.92 -13.85
CA ILE A 49 -25.85 14.77 -12.48
C ILE A 49 -27.36 14.88 -12.49
N LEU A 50 -28.05 13.85 -11.98
CA LEU A 50 -29.47 13.68 -12.21
C LEU A 50 -30.22 13.33 -10.92
N ASP A 51 -31.23 14.11 -10.52
CA ASP A 51 -32.16 13.66 -9.49
C ASP A 51 -33.02 12.52 -10.01
N TRP A 52 -33.29 11.55 -9.14
CA TRP A 52 -34.28 10.52 -9.37
C TRP A 52 -35.69 11.13 -9.51
N SER A 53 -36.07 12.02 -8.59
CA SER A 53 -37.46 12.43 -8.41
C SER A 53 -37.84 13.66 -9.23
N LEU A 54 -37.53 13.65 -10.53
CA LEU A 54 -37.78 14.78 -11.40
C LEU A 54 -39.24 14.89 -11.89
N PRO A 55 -39.79 16.10 -12.04
CA PRO A 55 -41.09 16.31 -12.66
C PRO A 55 -41.06 16.02 -14.17
N LYS A 56 -42.24 15.72 -14.73
CA LYS A 56 -42.52 15.39 -16.15
C LYS A 56 -41.89 14.09 -16.66
N LEU A 57 -40.59 13.89 -16.45
CA LEU A 57 -39.85 12.67 -16.77
C LEU A 57 -38.92 12.38 -15.60
N ASP A 58 -39.12 11.26 -14.91
CA ASP A 58 -38.29 10.91 -13.75
C ASP A 58 -36.85 10.57 -14.18
N GLY A 59 -35.90 10.72 -13.24
CA GLY A 59 -34.48 10.56 -13.52
C GLY A 59 -34.10 9.17 -14.01
N ILE A 60 -34.74 8.11 -13.50
CA ILE A 60 -34.45 6.76 -13.99
C ILE A 60 -34.93 6.60 -15.43
N SER A 61 -36.15 7.04 -15.73
CA SER A 61 -36.67 6.99 -17.10
C SER A 61 -35.82 7.83 -18.06
N LEU A 62 -35.32 8.99 -17.61
CA LEU A 62 -34.38 9.81 -18.37
C LEU A 62 -33.04 9.09 -18.58
N CYS A 63 -32.42 8.52 -17.53
CA CYS A 63 -31.19 7.73 -17.63
C CYS A 63 -31.34 6.59 -18.63
N LYS A 64 -32.42 5.81 -18.51
CA LYS A 64 -32.76 4.73 -19.44
C LYS A 64 -32.89 5.23 -20.89
N ARG A 65 -33.52 6.39 -21.08
CA ARG A 65 -33.68 7.01 -22.40
C ARG A 65 -32.34 7.45 -22.98
N ILE A 66 -31.47 8.07 -22.18
CA ILE A 66 -30.12 8.48 -22.59
C ILE A 66 -29.34 7.26 -23.09
N ARG A 67 -29.33 6.17 -22.31
CA ARG A 67 -28.67 4.92 -22.70
C ARG A 67 -29.30 4.26 -23.93
N HIS A 68 -30.63 4.28 -24.06
CA HIS A 68 -31.33 3.73 -25.22
C HIS A 68 -30.93 4.41 -26.54
N TYR A 69 -30.66 5.71 -26.52
CA TYR A 69 -30.20 6.47 -27.70
C TYR A 69 -28.68 6.37 -27.92
N GLY A 70 -27.96 5.55 -27.15
CA GLY A 70 -26.54 5.26 -27.36
C GLY A 70 -25.57 6.29 -26.79
N TYR A 71 -26.05 7.21 -25.94
CA TYR A 71 -25.18 8.17 -25.28
C TYR A 71 -24.45 7.51 -24.10
N ASN A 72 -23.12 7.65 -24.08
CA ASN A 72 -22.23 6.93 -23.15
C ASN A 72 -21.52 7.84 -22.14
N MET A 73 -21.89 9.13 -22.05
CA MET A 73 -21.33 9.98 -21.00
C MET A 73 -21.69 9.44 -19.61
N PRO A 74 -20.80 9.57 -18.62
CA PRO A 74 -21.09 9.22 -17.24
C PRO A 74 -22.38 9.87 -16.73
N ILE A 75 -23.22 9.10 -16.03
CA ILE A 75 -24.43 9.58 -15.35
C ILE A 75 -24.32 9.25 -13.86
N MET A 76 -24.47 10.26 -13.01
CA MET A 76 -24.55 10.09 -11.56
C MET A 76 -25.94 10.46 -11.06
N ILE A 77 -26.57 9.55 -10.34
CA ILE A 77 -27.88 9.81 -9.71
C ILE A 77 -27.69 10.46 -8.35
N LEU A 78 -28.43 11.54 -8.08
CA LEU A 78 -28.40 12.33 -6.86
C LEU A 78 -29.78 12.28 -6.19
N THR A 79 -29.99 11.57 -5.08
CA THR A 79 -31.37 11.33 -4.61
C THR A 79 -31.51 11.15 -3.10
N ALA A 80 -32.67 11.49 -2.53
CA ALA A 80 -33.00 11.19 -1.12
C ALA A 80 -33.35 9.72 -0.86
N ARG A 81 -33.32 8.86 -1.89
CA ARG A 81 -33.60 7.43 -1.78
C ARG A 81 -32.36 6.70 -1.26
N HIS A 82 -32.52 5.95 -0.16
CA HIS A 82 -31.40 5.30 0.54
C HIS A 82 -31.41 3.77 0.43
N SER A 83 -32.42 3.16 -0.18
CA SER A 83 -32.50 1.70 -0.19
C SER A 83 -31.47 1.08 -1.13
N SER A 84 -30.83 0.00 -0.68
CA SER A 84 -29.85 -0.74 -1.50
C SER A 84 -30.48 -1.27 -2.80
N GLN A 85 -31.78 -1.55 -2.81
CA GLN A 85 -32.52 -2.01 -3.98
C GLN A 85 -32.70 -0.90 -5.03
N GLU A 86 -32.98 0.32 -4.60
CA GLU A 86 -33.07 1.48 -5.51
C GLU A 86 -31.69 1.82 -6.08
N LYS A 87 -30.64 1.73 -5.25
CA LYS A 87 -29.25 1.94 -5.69
C LYS A 87 -28.83 0.91 -6.73
N SER A 88 -29.07 -0.39 -6.48
CA SER A 88 -28.76 -1.43 -7.48
C SER A 88 -29.55 -1.22 -8.76
N TYR A 89 -30.84 -0.88 -8.64
CA TYR A 89 -31.70 -0.63 -9.80
C TYR A 89 -31.22 0.55 -10.66
N ALA A 90 -30.79 1.67 -10.05
CA ALA A 90 -30.26 2.81 -10.80
C ALA A 90 -28.98 2.45 -11.59
N LEU A 91 -28.08 1.67 -10.97
CA LEU A 91 -26.86 1.20 -11.61
C LEU A 91 -27.17 0.21 -12.74
N ASP A 92 -28.11 -0.72 -12.54
CA ASP A 92 -28.56 -1.68 -13.55
C ASP A 92 -29.23 -1.00 -14.76
N VAL A 93 -29.90 0.14 -14.54
CA VAL A 93 -30.49 0.97 -15.60
C VAL A 93 -29.43 1.68 -16.45
N GLY A 94 -28.21 1.82 -15.93
CA GLY A 94 -27.06 2.37 -16.65
C GLY A 94 -26.49 3.67 -16.06
N ALA A 95 -26.81 3.99 -14.80
CA ALA A 95 -26.05 5.00 -14.06
C ALA A 95 -24.65 4.47 -13.70
N ASP A 96 -23.66 5.36 -13.70
CA ASP A 96 -22.25 5.04 -13.41
C ASP A 96 -21.86 5.28 -11.95
N ASP A 97 -22.63 6.12 -11.25
CA ASP A 97 -22.53 6.32 -9.82
C ASP A 97 -23.87 6.77 -9.21
N TYR A 98 -23.95 6.73 -7.89
CA TYR A 98 -25.14 7.04 -7.10
C TYR A 98 -24.74 7.71 -5.78
N LEU A 99 -25.32 8.88 -5.51
CA LEU A 99 -25.07 9.68 -4.30
C LEU A 99 -26.39 10.04 -3.60
N CYS A 100 -26.46 9.74 -2.30
CA CYS A 100 -27.67 9.98 -1.51
C CYS A 100 -27.69 11.40 -0.91
N LYS A 101 -28.84 12.09 -0.95
CA LYS A 101 -29.11 13.35 -0.21
C LYS A 101 -29.45 13.02 1.26
N PRO A 102 -28.88 13.70 2.27
CA PRO A 102 -27.84 14.73 2.18
C PRO A 102 -26.44 14.12 1.97
N PHE A 103 -25.59 14.83 1.22
CA PHE A 103 -24.21 14.43 0.92
C PHE A 103 -23.23 15.53 1.28
N ASP A 104 -21.96 15.14 1.46
CA ASP A 104 -20.85 16.08 1.59
C ASP A 104 -20.44 16.61 0.19
N ILE A 105 -20.15 17.91 0.10
CA ILE A 105 -19.63 18.54 -1.12
C ILE A 105 -18.30 17.87 -1.54
N GLU A 106 -17.42 17.54 -0.61
CA GLU A 106 -16.15 16.87 -0.90
C GLU A 106 -16.37 15.46 -1.46
N GLU A 107 -17.39 14.74 -0.98
CA GLU A 107 -17.78 13.44 -1.52
C GLU A 107 -18.27 13.58 -2.97
N LEU A 108 -19.19 14.51 -3.23
CA LEU A 108 -19.68 14.80 -4.58
C LEU A 108 -18.51 15.10 -5.53
N MET A 109 -17.58 15.97 -5.11
CA MET A 109 -16.41 16.35 -5.89
C MET A 109 -15.48 15.16 -6.16
N ALA A 110 -15.27 14.28 -5.19
CA ALA A 110 -14.45 13.08 -5.35
C ALA A 110 -15.06 12.10 -6.36
N ARG A 111 -16.38 11.92 -6.32
CA ARG A 111 -17.12 11.07 -7.27
C ARG A 111 -17.08 11.62 -8.69
N ILE A 112 -17.29 12.92 -8.86
CA ILE A 112 -17.14 13.61 -10.15
C ILE A 112 -15.75 13.38 -10.74
N ARG A 113 -14.68 13.57 -9.96
CA ARG A 113 -13.29 13.29 -10.40
C ARG A 113 -13.09 11.82 -10.79
N ALA A 114 -13.67 10.89 -10.04
CA ALA A 114 -13.58 9.46 -10.34
C ALA A 114 -14.27 9.10 -11.67
N LEU A 115 -15.44 9.70 -11.95
CA LEU A 115 -16.17 9.49 -13.20
C LEU A 115 -15.41 10.05 -14.41
N PHE A 116 -14.82 11.23 -14.30
CA PHE A 116 -13.99 11.80 -15.38
C PHE A 116 -12.73 10.97 -15.67
N ARG A 117 -12.11 10.35 -14.66
CA ARG A 117 -10.97 9.45 -14.88
C ARG A 117 -11.37 8.18 -15.66
N ARG A 118 -12.58 7.65 -15.40
CA ARG A 118 -13.10 6.45 -16.08
C ARG A 118 -13.42 6.73 -17.56
N SER A 119 -13.96 7.90 -17.89
CA SER A 119 -14.28 8.26 -19.28
C SER A 119 -13.06 8.49 -20.18
N GLN A 120 -11.88 8.72 -19.59
CA GLN A 120 -10.61 8.99 -20.30
C GLN A 120 -9.78 7.73 -20.61
N SER A 121 -10.27 6.56 -20.23
CA SER A 121 -9.50 5.32 -20.31
C SER A 121 -9.73 4.58 -21.63
N TYR A 122 -9.00 4.97 -22.68
CA TYR A 122 -8.48 4.00 -23.66
C TYR A 122 -7.11 4.34 -24.28
N ASP A 123 -6.44 5.46 -23.96
CA ASP A 123 -5.10 5.70 -24.55
C ASP A 123 -4.08 6.61 -23.81
N GLN A 124 -4.29 7.03 -22.56
CA GLN A 124 -3.28 7.83 -21.84
C GLN A 124 -3.01 7.32 -20.42
N SER A 125 -1.91 6.61 -20.25
CA SER A 125 -1.40 6.01 -19.01
C SER A 125 -0.74 7.02 -18.05
N SER A 126 -1.19 8.28 -18.05
CA SER A 126 -0.74 9.29 -17.09
C SER A 126 -1.91 10.22 -16.73
N PRO A 127 -2.22 10.43 -15.44
CA PRO A 127 -3.24 11.39 -15.01
C PRO A 127 -2.84 12.86 -15.28
N LEU A 128 -1.56 13.09 -15.63
CA LEU A 128 -1.00 14.38 -16.00
C LEU A 128 -1.08 14.57 -17.52
N LEU A 129 -1.76 15.62 -17.96
CA LEU A 129 -1.79 16.03 -19.36
C LEU A 129 -0.52 16.81 -19.69
N ASN A 130 0.12 16.55 -20.83
CA ASN A 130 1.39 17.20 -21.14
C ASN A 130 1.59 17.61 -22.61
N TRP A 131 2.39 18.65 -22.81
CA TRP A 131 2.92 19.07 -24.11
C TRP A 131 4.38 19.51 -23.96
N GLY A 132 5.31 18.68 -24.41
CA GLY A 132 6.73 18.88 -24.11
C GLY A 132 6.98 18.86 -22.60
N ASN A 133 7.53 19.95 -22.05
CA ASN A 133 7.77 20.14 -20.61
C ASN A 133 6.65 20.93 -19.89
N LEU A 134 5.52 21.15 -20.55
CA LEU A 134 4.31 21.73 -19.95
C LEU A 134 3.43 20.60 -19.41
N TYR A 135 3.04 20.67 -18.15
CA TYR A 135 2.21 19.69 -17.45
C TYR A 135 0.97 20.37 -16.87
N LEU A 136 -0.17 19.72 -17.00
CA LEU A 136 -1.44 20.09 -16.37
C LEU A 136 -1.93 18.90 -15.56
N ASP A 137 -2.21 19.13 -14.27
CA ASP A 137 -2.81 18.16 -13.37
C ASP A 137 -4.29 18.50 -13.14
N PRO A 138 -5.22 17.73 -13.73
CA PRO A 138 -6.66 17.94 -13.55
C PRO A 138 -7.16 17.67 -12.13
N CYS A 139 -6.45 16.87 -11.34
CA CYS A 139 -6.89 16.49 -9.99
C CYS A 139 -6.77 17.65 -8.99
N ILE A 140 -5.72 18.47 -9.15
CA ILE A 140 -5.43 19.62 -8.28
C ILE A 140 -5.55 20.97 -8.99
N CYS A 141 -6.02 20.98 -10.25
CA CYS A 141 -6.15 22.18 -11.09
C CYS A 141 -4.85 23.00 -11.20
N GLN A 142 -3.71 22.33 -11.32
CA GLN A 142 -2.40 22.98 -11.37
C GLN A 142 -1.74 22.83 -12.74
N VAL A 143 -1.08 23.90 -13.21
CA VAL A 143 -0.27 23.90 -14.42
C VAL A 143 1.17 24.21 -14.06
N SER A 144 2.13 23.48 -14.64
CA SER A 144 3.56 23.72 -14.44
C SER A 144 4.34 23.60 -15.74
N TYR A 145 5.42 24.37 -15.86
CA TYR A 145 6.38 24.27 -16.96
C TYR A 145 7.79 24.13 -16.40
N GLN A 146 8.51 23.08 -16.81
CA GLN A 146 9.85 22.75 -16.29
C GLN A 146 9.90 22.74 -14.74
N GLY A 147 8.83 22.27 -14.09
CA GLY A 147 8.70 22.23 -12.63
C GLY A 147 8.24 23.53 -11.97
N ASN A 148 8.12 24.64 -12.70
CA ASN A 148 7.62 25.92 -12.16
C ASN A 148 6.12 26.08 -12.39
N THR A 149 5.36 26.43 -11.36
CA THR A 149 3.90 26.64 -11.46
C THR A 149 3.56 27.85 -12.34
N VAL A 150 2.61 27.65 -13.26
CA VAL A 150 2.06 28.70 -14.14
C VAL A 150 0.66 29.08 -13.66
N GLN A 151 0.48 30.34 -13.27
CA GLN A 151 -0.79 30.85 -12.75
C GLN A 151 -1.74 31.25 -13.87
N LEU A 152 -2.79 30.46 -14.09
CA LEU A 152 -3.82 30.70 -15.10
C LEU A 152 -5.15 31.11 -14.44
N THR A 153 -5.94 31.93 -15.13
CA THR A 153 -7.35 32.15 -14.76
C THR A 153 -8.21 30.95 -15.16
N THR A 154 -9.41 30.81 -14.60
CA THR A 154 -10.36 29.71 -14.91
C THR A 154 -10.50 29.45 -16.41
N LYS A 155 -10.81 30.49 -17.21
CA LYS A 155 -10.99 30.32 -18.67
C LYS A 155 -9.69 29.99 -19.40
N GLU A 156 -8.56 30.51 -18.93
CA GLU A 156 -7.24 30.17 -19.50
C GLU A 156 -6.85 28.72 -19.21
N TYR A 157 -7.11 28.24 -17.99
CA TYR A 157 -6.92 26.85 -17.59
C TYR A 157 -7.82 25.92 -18.42
N GLN A 158 -9.12 26.22 -18.49
CA GLN A 158 -10.09 25.43 -19.26
C GLN A 158 -9.72 25.35 -20.74
N LEU A 159 -9.23 26.45 -21.34
CA LEU A 159 -8.72 26.45 -22.70
C LEU A 159 -7.51 25.52 -22.86
N LEU A 160 -6.54 25.60 -21.95
CA LEU A 160 -5.35 24.74 -22.01
C LEU A 160 -5.72 23.27 -21.84
N GLU A 161 -6.58 22.95 -20.88
CA GLU A 161 -7.07 21.59 -20.66
C GLU A 161 -7.78 21.04 -21.90
N LEU A 162 -8.67 21.83 -22.53
CA LEU A 162 -9.36 21.42 -23.76
C LEU A 162 -8.37 21.00 -24.85
N PHE A 163 -7.35 21.81 -25.14
CA PHE A 163 -6.38 21.46 -26.19
C PHE A 163 -5.48 20.28 -25.81
N LEU A 164 -5.09 20.14 -24.54
CA LEU A 164 -4.25 19.02 -24.09
C LEU A 164 -5.00 17.69 -24.12
N ARG A 165 -6.31 17.69 -23.86
CA ARG A 165 -7.17 16.49 -23.97
C ARG A 165 -7.42 16.06 -25.41
N HIS A 166 -7.40 17.01 -26.34
CA HIS A 166 -7.68 16.78 -27.75
C HIS A 166 -6.49 17.19 -28.64
N PRO A 167 -5.33 16.50 -28.55
CA PRO A 167 -4.06 16.93 -29.15
C PRO A 167 -4.04 16.93 -30.69
N HIS A 168 -5.12 16.46 -31.35
CA HIS A 168 -5.23 16.35 -32.81
C HIS A 168 -6.49 17.02 -33.39
N GLU A 169 -7.32 17.63 -32.55
CA GLU A 169 -8.56 18.26 -33.00
C GLU A 169 -8.38 19.75 -33.28
N VAL A 170 -9.15 20.26 -34.24
CA VAL A 170 -9.21 21.68 -34.58
C VAL A 170 -10.54 22.23 -34.08
N PHE A 171 -10.48 23.16 -33.13
CA PHE A 171 -11.66 23.84 -32.60
C PHE A 171 -11.84 25.22 -33.24
N ASN A 172 -12.98 25.46 -33.89
CA ASN A 172 -13.39 26.80 -34.28
C ASN A 172 -13.90 27.58 -33.03
N ILE A 173 -14.17 28.88 -33.16
CA ILE A 173 -14.55 29.69 -31.99
C ILE A 173 -15.91 29.24 -31.42
N GLU A 174 -16.85 28.87 -32.29
CA GLU A 174 -18.17 28.35 -31.88
C GLU A 174 -18.03 27.08 -31.03
N ALA A 175 -17.23 26.10 -31.48
CA ALA A 175 -16.96 24.88 -30.73
C ALA A 175 -16.24 25.16 -29.41
N ILE A 176 -15.31 26.13 -29.37
CA ILE A 176 -14.68 26.56 -28.11
C ILE A 176 -15.73 27.15 -27.15
N ILE A 177 -16.68 27.95 -27.67
CA ILE A 177 -17.78 28.51 -26.89
C ILE A 177 -18.66 27.38 -26.34
N GLU A 178 -19.10 26.46 -27.21
CA GLU A 178 -19.94 25.32 -26.85
C GLU A 178 -19.30 24.40 -25.80
N ASN A 179 -17.96 24.28 -25.79
CA ASN A 179 -17.27 23.44 -24.80
C ASN A 179 -17.02 24.16 -23.47
N LEU A 180 -16.79 25.46 -23.47
CA LEU A 180 -16.25 26.17 -22.30
C LEU A 180 -17.21 27.17 -21.66
N TRP A 181 -18.26 27.62 -22.35
CA TRP A 181 -19.28 28.53 -21.81
C TRP A 181 -20.61 27.79 -21.64
N SER A 182 -21.42 28.22 -20.67
CA SER A 182 -22.73 27.63 -20.42
C SER A 182 -23.72 28.01 -21.55
N SER A 183 -24.85 27.32 -21.62
CA SER A 183 -25.88 27.55 -22.65
C SER A 183 -26.50 28.95 -22.60
N ILE A 184 -26.28 29.69 -21.51
CA ILE A 184 -26.81 31.04 -21.26
C ILE A 184 -25.73 32.10 -21.51
N GLU A 185 -24.45 31.71 -21.56
CA GLU A 185 -23.31 32.59 -21.80
C GLU A 185 -22.87 32.55 -23.27
N TYR A 186 -23.12 33.63 -24.01
CA TYR A 186 -22.62 33.79 -25.39
C TYR A 186 -21.59 34.91 -25.47
N PRO A 187 -20.30 34.61 -25.21
CA PRO A 187 -19.25 35.60 -25.33
C PRO A 187 -19.05 35.98 -26.80
N SER A 188 -18.59 37.22 -27.04
CA SER A 188 -18.14 37.61 -28.38
C SER A 188 -16.90 36.81 -28.81
N GLU A 189 -16.70 36.61 -30.10
CA GLU A 189 -15.46 35.98 -30.62
C GLU A 189 -14.19 36.72 -30.13
N ALA A 190 -14.27 38.04 -29.97
CA ALA A 190 -13.18 38.85 -29.48
C ALA A 190 -12.79 38.49 -28.04
N THR A 191 -13.76 38.12 -27.20
CA THR A 191 -13.54 37.66 -25.83
C THR A 191 -12.76 36.34 -25.80
N VAL A 192 -13.17 35.36 -26.62
CA VAL A 192 -12.47 34.07 -26.74
C VAL A 192 -11.03 34.28 -27.22
N ARG A 193 -10.84 35.12 -28.25
CA ARG A 193 -9.52 35.50 -28.75
C ARG A 193 -8.65 36.18 -27.69
N SER A 194 -9.25 36.98 -26.81
CA SER A 194 -8.57 37.64 -25.69
C SER A 194 -8.03 36.63 -24.69
N HIS A 195 -8.85 35.66 -24.26
CA HIS A 195 -8.41 34.59 -23.36
C HIS A 195 -7.29 33.74 -23.97
N LEU A 196 -7.40 33.37 -25.25
CA LEU A 196 -6.33 32.66 -25.98
C LEU A 196 -5.03 33.47 -26.05
N ARG A 197 -5.13 34.79 -26.24
CA ARG A 197 -3.98 35.70 -26.23
C ARG A 197 -3.32 35.74 -24.85
N HIS A 198 -4.10 35.89 -23.78
CA HIS A 198 -3.57 35.93 -22.42
C HIS A 198 -2.95 34.60 -22.00
N LEU A 199 -3.57 33.47 -22.34
CA LEU A 199 -3.00 32.14 -22.12
C LEU A 199 -1.62 32.02 -22.78
N ARG A 200 -1.51 32.34 -24.08
CA ARG A 200 -0.23 32.32 -24.80
C ARG A 200 0.82 33.24 -24.17
N GLN A 201 0.41 34.43 -23.72
CA GLN A 201 1.30 35.39 -23.08
C GLN A 201 1.85 34.84 -21.74
N LYS A 202 0.99 34.25 -20.90
CA LYS A 202 1.40 33.67 -19.62
C LYS A 202 2.30 32.45 -19.79
N LEU A 203 1.99 31.58 -20.76
CA LEU A 203 2.87 30.44 -21.09
C LEU A 203 4.24 30.91 -21.58
N LYS A 204 4.27 31.96 -22.41
CA LYS A 204 5.53 32.58 -22.86
C LYS A 204 6.32 33.20 -21.71
N GLN A 205 5.65 33.87 -20.78
CA GLN A 205 6.27 34.43 -19.56
C GLN A 205 6.84 33.34 -18.65
N ALA A 206 6.22 32.16 -18.61
CA ALA A 206 6.73 31.00 -17.89
C ALA A 206 7.96 30.34 -18.54
N GLY A 207 8.35 30.76 -19.75
CA GLY A 207 9.55 30.27 -20.44
C GLY A 207 9.29 29.42 -21.68
N LEU A 208 8.04 29.19 -22.10
CA LEU A 208 7.78 28.52 -23.39
C LEU A 208 8.17 29.43 -24.56
N SER A 209 9.20 29.03 -25.31
CA SER A 209 9.60 29.70 -26.55
C SER A 209 8.60 29.50 -27.69
N GLU A 210 7.94 28.34 -27.72
CA GLU A 210 6.91 28.01 -28.71
C GLU A 210 5.51 27.97 -28.09
N ASN A 211 4.55 28.59 -28.77
CA ASN A 211 3.15 28.52 -28.35
C ASN A 211 2.58 27.13 -28.65
N PRO A 212 2.03 26.40 -27.64
CA PRO A 212 1.47 25.07 -27.84
C PRO A 212 0.21 25.07 -28.69
N ILE A 213 -0.54 26.18 -28.68
CA ILE A 213 -1.80 26.34 -29.42
C ILE A 213 -1.52 27.15 -30.67
N ASP A 214 -1.70 26.56 -31.85
CA ASP A 214 -1.56 27.24 -33.14
C ASP A 214 -2.89 27.85 -33.61
N THR A 215 -2.81 28.78 -34.56
CA THR A 215 -3.97 29.36 -35.23
C THR A 215 -3.97 28.97 -36.70
N LEU A 216 -4.88 28.07 -37.07
CA LEU A 216 -5.15 27.70 -38.45
C LEU A 216 -6.12 28.73 -39.05
N ARG A 217 -5.59 29.68 -39.84
CA ARG A 217 -6.39 30.77 -40.43
C ARG A 217 -7.60 30.22 -41.18
N GLY A 218 -8.79 30.69 -40.80
CA GLY A 218 -10.08 30.30 -41.39
C GLY A 218 -10.61 28.92 -40.94
N ARG A 219 -9.92 28.20 -40.06
CA ARG A 219 -10.35 26.88 -39.55
C ARG A 219 -10.49 26.83 -38.03
N GLY A 220 -9.62 27.51 -37.28
CA GLY A 220 -9.70 27.54 -35.82
C GLY A 220 -8.34 27.43 -35.14
N TYR A 221 -8.32 26.76 -33.99
CA TYR A 221 -7.17 26.57 -33.13
C TYR A 221 -6.95 25.08 -32.88
N CYS A 222 -5.70 24.66 -32.76
CA CYS A 222 -5.35 23.28 -32.44
C CYS A 222 -4.07 23.23 -31.60
N LEU A 223 -3.86 22.11 -30.90
CA LEU A 223 -2.58 21.84 -30.27
C LEU A 223 -1.54 21.51 -31.35
N LYS A 224 -0.32 22.04 -31.23
CA LYS A 224 0.80 21.67 -32.09
C LYS A 224 1.26 20.26 -31.78
N SER A 225 1.78 19.56 -32.79
CA SER A 225 2.53 18.32 -32.56
C SER A 225 3.67 18.57 -31.58
N GLN A 226 3.94 17.61 -30.69
CA GLN A 226 5.01 17.73 -29.70
C GLN A 226 6.34 18.07 -30.43
N PRO A 227 7.15 19.00 -29.90
CA PRO A 227 8.45 19.28 -30.49
C PRO A 227 9.29 17.99 -30.48
N MET A 228 9.70 17.52 -31.67
CA MET A 228 10.61 16.38 -31.81
C MET A 228 11.86 16.65 -30.98
N LYS A 229 12.29 15.68 -30.17
CA LYS A 229 13.57 15.71 -29.46
C LYS A 229 14.68 15.91 -30.49
N THR A 230 15.21 17.12 -30.61
CA THR A 230 16.39 17.39 -31.41
C THR A 230 17.56 16.62 -30.80
N GLU A 231 18.14 15.71 -31.58
CA GLU A 231 19.38 15.03 -31.25
C GLU A 231 20.46 16.06 -30.88
N ILE A 232 20.87 16.08 -29.61
CA ILE A 232 22.10 16.75 -29.21
C ILE A 232 23.21 15.71 -29.26
N LYS A 233 24.17 16.00 -30.14
CA LYS A 233 25.45 15.29 -30.28
C LYS A 233 26.17 15.25 -28.93
N THR A 234 26.79 14.11 -28.69
CA THR A 234 27.75 13.80 -27.63
C THR A 234 28.74 14.95 -27.42
N GLU A 235 28.54 15.71 -26.35
CA GLU A 235 29.59 16.35 -25.57
C GLU A 235 29.01 16.70 -24.20
N GLN A 236 29.79 16.38 -23.18
CA GLN A 236 29.41 16.36 -21.77
C GLN A 236 28.85 17.71 -21.31
N ASN A 237 27.55 17.75 -21.01
CA ASN A 237 26.95 18.79 -20.16
C ASN A 237 25.75 18.19 -19.41
N THR A 238 26.05 17.75 -18.19
CA THR A 238 25.11 17.20 -17.21
C THR A 238 24.31 18.35 -16.58
N LEU A 239 23.00 18.42 -16.85
CA LEU A 239 22.02 19.16 -16.05
C LEU A 239 21.25 18.09 -15.26
N VAL A 240 21.72 17.73 -14.06
CA VAL A 240 21.25 18.23 -12.76
C VAL A 240 19.72 18.14 -12.66
N PHE A 241 19.26 16.92 -12.38
CA PHE A 241 18.10 16.71 -11.50
C PHE A 241 18.42 17.36 -10.13
N PRO A 242 17.44 17.62 -9.24
CA PRO A 242 17.71 17.80 -7.81
C PRO A 242 18.31 16.48 -7.27
N SER A 243 19.59 16.28 -7.57
CA SER A 243 20.41 15.12 -7.31
C SER A 243 20.98 15.29 -5.92
N GLU A 244 20.86 14.26 -5.10
CA GLU A 244 21.94 13.65 -4.31
C GLU A 244 22.82 14.51 -3.39
N ILE A 245 22.79 15.85 -3.44
CA ILE A 245 23.54 16.81 -2.62
C ILE A 245 22.84 17.03 -1.28
N GLU A 246 21.51 16.90 -1.21
CA GLU A 246 20.77 16.84 0.07
C GLU A 246 20.96 15.48 0.74
N LYS A 247 21.00 14.39 -0.04
CA LYS A 247 21.35 13.05 0.46
C LYS A 247 22.83 12.96 0.86
N GLU A 248 23.75 13.58 0.14
CA GLU A 248 25.19 13.62 0.46
C GLU A 248 25.50 14.56 1.61
N LYS A 249 24.80 15.70 1.79
CA LYS A 249 24.97 16.51 3.01
C LYS A 249 24.44 15.78 4.24
N HIS A 250 23.33 15.07 4.12
CA HIS A 250 22.79 14.22 5.20
C HIS A 250 23.68 12.99 5.44
N LEU A 251 24.23 12.38 4.39
CA LEU A 251 25.16 11.24 4.46
C LEU A 251 26.55 11.67 4.94
N GLN A 252 27.01 12.90 4.66
CA GLN A 252 28.23 13.52 5.19
C GLN A 252 28.05 13.93 6.66
N GLN A 253 26.85 14.35 7.09
CA GLN A 253 26.51 14.50 8.50
C GLN A 253 26.47 13.15 9.24
N LEU A 254 25.85 12.12 8.64
CA LEU A 254 25.80 10.76 9.20
C LEU A 254 27.19 10.07 9.22
N THR A 255 28.02 10.27 8.20
CA THR A 255 29.40 9.75 8.19
C THR A 255 30.33 10.52 9.12
N ALA A 256 30.15 11.83 9.30
CA ALA A 256 30.84 12.58 10.34
C ALA A 256 30.44 12.13 11.76
N LEU A 257 29.16 11.81 12.00
CA LEU A 257 28.67 11.23 13.26
C LEU A 257 29.22 9.81 13.50
N ASN A 258 29.30 8.96 12.47
CA ASN A 258 29.89 7.62 12.56
C ASN A 258 31.41 7.64 12.80
N ASN A 259 32.16 8.56 12.17
CA ASN A 259 33.60 8.70 12.44
C ASN A 259 33.89 9.22 13.85
N ILE A 260 32.99 10.01 14.42
CA ILE A 260 33.03 10.39 15.83
C ILE A 260 32.67 9.16 16.69
N TRP A 261 31.67 8.37 16.31
CA TRP A 261 31.26 7.15 17.01
C TRP A 261 32.38 6.10 17.14
N GLU A 262 33.19 5.87 16.12
CA GLU A 262 34.35 4.95 16.21
C GLU A 262 35.45 5.50 17.12
N LYS A 263 35.71 6.81 17.10
CA LYS A 263 36.74 7.46 17.94
C LYS A 263 36.43 7.43 19.44
N TYR A 264 35.18 7.16 19.82
CA TYR A 264 34.74 7.03 21.21
C TYR A 264 34.60 5.57 21.69
N GLN A 265 34.95 4.57 20.88
CA GLN A 265 34.80 3.14 21.21
C GLN A 265 35.61 2.72 22.45
N ASP A 266 36.88 3.12 22.55
CA ASP A 266 37.73 2.80 23.70
C ASP A 266 37.19 3.36 25.02
N LYS A 267 36.68 4.60 24.98
CA LYS A 267 36.04 5.23 26.15
C LYS A 267 34.72 4.56 26.51
N ARG A 268 33.90 4.14 25.52
CA ARG A 268 32.66 3.40 25.79
C ARG A 268 32.96 2.06 26.45
N GLN A 269 33.97 1.33 25.99
CA GLN A 269 34.35 0.05 26.59
C GLN A 269 34.80 0.22 28.04
N GLU A 270 35.58 1.26 28.32
CA GLU A 270 35.96 1.63 29.69
C GLU A 270 34.72 1.93 30.56
N GLN A 271 33.75 2.68 30.02
CA GLN A 271 32.52 3.02 30.72
C GLN A 271 31.63 1.77 30.97
N LEU A 272 31.52 0.84 30.02
CA LEU A 272 30.77 -0.41 30.20
C LEU A 272 31.45 -1.33 31.23
N ASN A 273 32.78 -1.41 31.22
CA ASN A 273 33.55 -2.19 32.20
C ASN A 273 33.34 -1.66 33.63
N ILE A 274 33.24 -0.34 33.81
CA ILE A 274 32.90 0.25 35.12
C ILE A 274 31.51 -0.21 35.60
N LEU A 275 30.52 -0.32 34.71
CA LEU A 275 29.18 -0.78 35.08
C LEU A 275 29.12 -2.27 35.38
N GLN A 276 29.82 -3.10 34.60
CA GLN A 276 29.93 -4.55 34.86
C GLN A 276 30.67 -4.85 36.18
N THR A 277 31.76 -4.13 36.46
CA THR A 277 32.48 -4.27 37.74
C THR A 277 31.63 -3.81 38.92
N THR A 278 30.84 -2.75 38.75
CA THR A 278 29.88 -2.28 39.77
C THR A 278 28.80 -3.33 40.04
N LEU A 279 28.23 -3.97 39.00
CA LEU A 279 27.26 -5.04 39.15
C LEU A 279 27.83 -6.23 39.95
N ASN A 280 29.05 -6.67 39.63
CA ASN A 280 29.71 -7.75 40.35
C ASN A 280 29.98 -7.39 41.82
N GLN A 281 30.38 -6.14 42.10
CA GLN A 281 30.59 -5.67 43.47
C GLN A 281 29.29 -5.54 44.28
N ILE A 282 28.18 -5.17 43.64
CA ILE A 282 26.84 -5.17 44.25
C ILE A 282 26.40 -6.61 44.56
N LYS A 283 26.61 -7.55 43.63
CA LYS A 283 26.33 -8.99 43.84
C LYS A 283 27.14 -9.57 45.01
N GLU A 284 28.39 -9.15 45.18
CA GLU A 284 29.27 -9.57 46.28
C GLU A 284 29.08 -8.80 47.60
N GLN A 285 28.18 -7.82 47.66
CA GLN A 285 27.96 -6.93 48.83
C GLN A 285 29.21 -6.15 49.28
N LYS A 286 30.14 -5.84 48.36
CA LYS A 286 31.42 -5.18 48.67
C LYS A 286 31.53 -3.73 48.16
N ILE A 287 30.43 -3.15 47.68
CA ILE A 287 30.46 -1.82 47.05
C ILE A 287 30.66 -0.69 48.08
N ASN A 288 31.63 0.20 47.83
CA ASN A 288 31.83 1.39 48.67
C ASN A 288 31.13 2.62 48.06
N LYS A 289 30.74 3.60 48.89
CA LYS A 289 30.04 4.84 48.48
C LYS A 289 30.76 5.62 47.36
N ASN A 290 32.10 5.56 47.33
CA ASN A 290 32.88 6.23 46.30
C ASN A 290 32.80 5.51 44.93
N GLN A 291 32.66 4.19 44.92
CA GLN A 291 32.48 3.41 43.68
C GLN A 291 31.06 3.57 43.12
N LEU A 292 30.05 3.59 44.00
CA LEU A 292 28.67 3.84 43.61
C LEU A 292 28.51 5.23 42.95
N LYS A 293 29.14 6.26 43.53
CA LYS A 293 29.12 7.62 42.95
C LYS A 293 29.78 7.66 41.57
N LYS A 294 30.91 6.96 41.39
CA LYS A 294 31.56 6.84 40.07
C LYS A 294 30.68 6.15 39.03
N ALA A 295 29.90 5.13 39.43
CA ALA A 295 28.98 4.43 38.53
C ALA A 295 27.80 5.32 38.11
N ILE A 296 27.23 6.10 39.04
CA ILE A 296 26.16 7.06 38.76
C ILE A 296 26.65 8.14 37.78
N ASP A 297 27.81 8.75 38.07
CA ASP A 297 28.40 9.78 37.21
C ASP A 297 28.73 9.23 35.82
N ASN A 298 29.05 7.94 35.73
CA ASN A 298 29.29 7.26 34.47
C ASN A 298 28.01 7.03 33.66
N CYS A 299 26.93 6.53 34.28
CA CYS A 299 25.62 6.40 33.62
C CYS A 299 25.10 7.74 33.10
N HIS A 300 25.25 8.82 33.88
CA HIS A 300 24.82 10.16 33.49
C HIS A 300 25.54 10.66 32.22
N LYS A 301 26.87 10.46 32.17
CA LYS A 301 27.67 10.79 30.99
C LYS A 301 27.34 9.89 29.80
N LEU A 302 27.08 8.61 30.04
CA LEU A 302 26.75 7.64 29.01
C LEU A 302 25.38 7.96 28.37
N ALA A 303 24.37 8.31 29.17
CA ALA A 303 23.07 8.76 28.69
C ALA A 303 23.18 10.03 27.84
N GLY A 304 23.87 11.06 28.34
CA GLY A 304 24.08 12.30 27.60
C GLY A 304 24.80 12.09 26.26
N ASN A 305 25.86 11.28 26.26
CA ASN A 305 26.61 10.99 25.03
C ASN A 305 25.76 10.19 24.03
N LEU A 306 25.07 9.15 24.47
CA LEU A 306 24.24 8.29 23.59
C LEU A 306 23.07 9.06 22.96
N GLY A 307 22.44 9.95 23.71
CA GLY A 307 21.36 10.81 23.19
C GLY A 307 21.84 11.79 22.10
N VAL A 308 23.05 12.33 22.23
CA VAL A 308 23.65 13.23 21.22
C VAL A 308 23.95 12.51 19.90
N PHE A 309 24.23 11.20 19.94
CA PHE A 309 24.51 10.39 18.75
C PHE A 309 23.28 9.63 18.21
N GLY A 310 22.08 9.94 18.72
CA GLY A 310 20.82 9.36 18.21
C GLY A 310 20.49 7.96 18.74
N PHE A 311 21.24 7.43 19.70
CA PHE A 311 20.96 6.15 20.36
C PHE A 311 19.97 6.34 21.51
N ASN A 312 18.73 6.70 21.15
CA ASN A 312 17.70 7.10 22.10
C ASN A 312 17.35 5.99 23.10
N GLU A 313 17.30 4.73 22.64
CA GLU A 313 17.04 3.56 23.49
C GLU A 313 18.21 3.29 24.46
N ALA A 314 19.45 3.27 23.96
CA ALA A 314 20.62 3.09 24.82
C ALA A 314 20.80 4.25 25.82
N SER A 315 20.47 5.48 25.43
CA SER A 315 20.42 6.66 26.30
C SER A 315 19.38 6.52 27.42
N TYR A 316 18.21 5.98 27.07
CA TYR A 316 17.13 5.70 28.03
C TYR A 316 17.53 4.59 29.02
N LEU A 317 18.11 3.48 28.52
CA LEU A 317 18.62 2.39 29.36
C LEU A 317 19.73 2.89 30.32
N ALA A 318 20.63 3.77 29.86
CA ALA A 318 21.66 4.39 30.69
C ALA A 318 21.06 5.28 31.80
N SER A 319 20.00 6.03 31.48
CA SER A 319 19.26 6.86 32.44
C SER A 319 18.54 6.00 33.49
N GLN A 320 17.98 4.86 33.09
CA GLN A 320 17.38 3.90 34.01
C GLN A 320 18.43 3.28 34.95
N LEU A 321 19.62 2.91 34.45
CA LEU A 321 20.71 2.45 35.29
C LEU A 321 21.16 3.53 36.29
N GLU A 322 21.22 4.79 35.86
CA GLU A 322 21.52 5.93 36.75
C GLU A 322 20.51 6.03 37.89
N GLN A 323 19.22 5.94 37.58
CA GLN A 323 18.16 6.00 38.58
C GLN A 323 18.20 4.82 39.55
N LEU A 324 18.42 3.61 39.03
CA LEU A 324 18.55 2.41 39.86
C LEU A 324 19.74 2.49 40.82
N LEU A 325 20.87 3.09 40.42
CA LEU A 325 22.04 3.28 41.28
C LEU A 325 21.86 4.37 42.33
N LYS A 326 21.00 5.37 42.08
CA LYS A 326 20.63 6.39 43.08
C LYS A 326 19.70 5.85 44.16
N GLU A 327 18.96 4.79 43.85
CA GLU A 327 18.11 4.09 44.81
C GLU A 327 18.95 3.13 45.68
N ASN A 328 18.56 2.93 46.94
CA ASN A 328 19.30 2.05 47.84
C ASN A 328 19.17 0.59 47.38
N LEU A 329 20.21 0.07 46.71
CA LEU A 329 20.26 -1.28 46.10
C LEU A 329 20.63 -2.38 47.09
N GLU A 330 21.01 -2.03 48.32
CA GLU A 330 21.36 -3.01 49.36
C GLU A 330 20.15 -3.91 49.67
N ASN A 331 20.30 -5.21 49.40
CA ASN A 331 19.37 -6.32 49.70
C ASN A 331 18.09 -6.46 48.85
N LYS A 332 18.02 -5.91 47.63
CA LYS A 332 16.89 -6.18 46.71
C LYS A 332 17.33 -6.99 45.49
N LEU A 333 17.26 -8.33 45.62
CA LEU A 333 17.63 -9.30 44.59
C LEU A 333 16.95 -9.02 43.22
N ASP A 334 15.71 -8.53 43.25
CA ASP A 334 14.95 -8.17 42.04
C ASP A 334 15.53 -6.94 41.33
N LYS A 335 16.04 -5.97 42.08
CA LYS A 335 16.70 -4.79 41.50
C LYS A 335 18.07 -5.11 40.93
N ILE A 336 18.77 -6.10 41.49
CA ILE A 336 20.05 -6.58 40.94
C ILE A 336 19.82 -7.30 39.61
N LYS A 337 18.78 -8.14 39.52
CA LYS A 337 18.37 -8.79 38.27
C LYS A 337 17.93 -7.74 37.23
N GLN A 338 17.16 -6.74 37.64
CA GLN A 338 16.74 -5.65 36.77
C GLN A 338 17.94 -4.85 36.24
N PHE A 339 18.92 -4.55 37.10
CA PHE A 339 20.16 -3.88 36.71
C PHE A 339 20.96 -4.71 35.69
N GLU A 340 21.08 -6.03 35.91
CA GLU A 340 21.76 -6.95 35.01
C GLU A 340 21.08 -7.05 33.64
N THR A 341 19.75 -7.15 33.59
CA THR A 341 19.00 -7.18 32.33
C THR A 341 19.17 -5.88 31.55
N ILE A 342 19.02 -4.72 32.21
CA ILE A 342 19.17 -3.41 31.56
C ILE A 342 20.62 -3.22 31.08
N LEU A 343 21.62 -3.63 31.86
CA LEU A 343 23.02 -3.53 31.47
C LEU A 343 23.35 -4.44 30.28
N ASN A 344 22.84 -5.68 30.25
CA ASN A 344 23.06 -6.59 29.12
C ASN A 344 22.40 -6.10 27.84
N ASN A 345 21.18 -5.55 27.93
CA ASN A 345 20.51 -4.93 26.79
C ASN A 345 21.27 -3.70 26.29
N LEU A 346 21.81 -2.89 27.21
CA LEU A 346 22.63 -1.73 26.87
C LEU A 346 23.97 -2.14 26.23
N ILE A 347 24.62 -3.21 26.70
CA ILE A 347 25.84 -3.77 26.08
C ILE A 347 25.52 -4.30 24.68
N TRP A 348 24.41 -5.03 24.51
CA TRP A 348 23.99 -5.56 23.21
C TRP A 348 23.70 -4.44 22.20
N GLN A 349 23.07 -3.35 22.65
CA GLN A 349 22.82 -2.19 21.78
C GLN A 349 24.09 -1.41 21.40
N ILE A 350 25.15 -1.49 22.22
CA ILE A 350 26.36 -0.67 22.03
C ILE A 350 27.51 -1.47 21.38
N ASN A 351 27.58 -2.80 21.54
CA ASN A 351 28.62 -3.67 20.99
C ASN A 351 28.02 -5.01 20.48
N PRO A 352 27.58 -5.11 19.22
CA PRO A 352 27.41 -6.41 18.58
C PRO A 352 28.80 -7.07 18.44
N GLN A 353 29.02 -8.22 19.08
CA GLN A 353 30.37 -8.81 19.16
C GLN A 353 30.90 -9.29 17.80
N GLU A 354 32.14 -8.88 17.52
CA GLU A 354 33.02 -9.35 16.47
C GLU A 354 33.71 -10.66 16.92
N ASP A 355 33.37 -11.80 16.30
CA ASP A 355 34.26 -12.97 16.21
C ASP A 355 33.74 -13.95 15.12
N GLU A 356 33.99 -13.60 13.86
CA GLU A 356 34.48 -14.50 12.79
C GLU A 356 34.80 -13.64 11.56
N GLN A 357 36.08 -13.31 11.41
CA GLN A 357 36.60 -12.52 10.29
C GLN A 357 36.53 -13.29 8.97
N LEU A 358 35.43 -13.12 8.25
CA LEU A 358 35.39 -13.14 6.80
C LEU A 358 35.13 -11.70 6.32
N ASN A 359 36.04 -11.23 5.46
CA ASN A 359 36.00 -10.05 4.60
C ASN A 359 34.69 -9.22 4.56
N PRO A 360 34.75 -7.86 4.64
CA PRO A 360 33.59 -6.99 4.56
C PRO A 360 33.00 -6.95 3.15
N LEU A 361 32.13 -7.93 2.93
CA LEU A 361 30.95 -7.98 2.09
C LEU A 361 30.05 -6.78 2.40
N SER A 362 29.54 -6.06 1.40
CA SER A 362 28.18 -6.30 0.92
C SER A 362 27.21 -6.65 2.06
N ASN A 363 26.58 -5.64 2.67
CA ASN A 363 25.39 -5.85 3.47
C ASN A 363 24.19 -6.08 2.53
N GLN A 364 24.17 -7.27 1.92
CA GLN A 364 22.91 -7.96 1.66
C GLN A 364 22.53 -8.64 2.97
N ILE A 365 21.33 -8.29 3.43
CA ILE A 365 20.45 -9.00 4.36
C ILE A 365 20.87 -10.48 4.55
N ILE A 366 21.15 -10.89 5.79
CA ILE A 366 21.32 -12.31 6.14
C ILE A 366 19.93 -12.96 6.00
N ASP A 367 19.68 -13.55 4.83
CA ASP A 367 18.51 -14.38 4.56
C ASP A 367 18.62 -15.70 5.34
N HIS A 368 17.60 -16.06 6.12
CA HIS A 368 17.41 -17.43 6.59
C HIS A 368 17.44 -18.39 5.38
N CYS A 369 18.33 -19.39 5.37
CA CYS A 369 18.36 -20.40 4.32
C CYS A 369 17.16 -21.35 4.47
N PRO A 370 16.22 -21.38 3.52
CA PRO A 370 14.97 -22.11 3.68
C PRO A 370 15.16 -23.62 3.57
N LEU A 371 14.45 -24.38 4.42
CA LEU A 371 14.43 -25.83 4.48
C LEU A 371 13.22 -26.40 3.71
N ILE A 372 13.47 -27.17 2.65
CA ILE A 372 12.42 -27.81 1.84
C ILE A 372 12.42 -29.33 2.09
N LEU A 373 11.27 -29.89 2.45
CA LEU A 373 11.05 -31.34 2.48
C LEU A 373 10.50 -31.82 1.13
N VAL A 374 11.19 -32.77 0.50
CA VAL A 374 10.81 -33.39 -0.79
C VAL A 374 10.36 -34.82 -0.55
N ILE A 375 9.09 -35.12 -0.79
CA ILE A 375 8.50 -36.46 -0.68
C ILE A 375 8.27 -36.99 -2.10
N SER A 376 9.11 -37.94 -2.53
CA SER A 376 8.99 -38.56 -3.85
C SER A 376 9.65 -39.93 -3.89
N GLU A 377 9.01 -40.88 -4.58
CA GLU A 377 9.58 -42.19 -4.90
C GLU A 377 10.66 -42.09 -6.01
N ASP A 378 10.65 -41.02 -6.81
CA ASP A 378 11.61 -40.82 -7.90
C ASP A 378 12.99 -40.37 -7.37
N VAL A 379 13.93 -41.33 -7.35
CA VAL A 379 15.31 -41.12 -6.90
C VAL A 379 16.07 -40.12 -7.78
N GLN A 380 15.82 -40.12 -9.09
CA GLN A 380 16.50 -39.20 -10.02
C GLN A 380 16.00 -37.78 -9.83
N PHE A 381 14.68 -37.60 -9.68
CA PHE A 381 14.08 -36.30 -9.38
C PHE A 381 14.63 -35.71 -8.08
N LYS A 382 14.66 -36.49 -6.98
CA LYS A 382 15.22 -36.03 -5.70
C LYS A 382 16.67 -35.59 -5.81
N LYS A 383 17.52 -36.36 -6.51
CA LYS A 383 18.94 -36.04 -6.70
C LYS A 383 19.12 -34.74 -7.48
N LEU A 384 18.41 -34.59 -8.60
CA LEU A 384 18.49 -33.38 -9.43
C LEU A 384 17.90 -32.15 -8.71
N PHE A 385 16.83 -32.33 -7.94
CA PHE A 385 16.23 -31.27 -7.13
C PHE A 385 17.22 -30.75 -6.08
N ASN A 386 17.87 -31.64 -5.33
CA ASN A 386 18.88 -31.24 -4.34
C ASN A 386 20.05 -30.48 -5.01
N GLN A 387 20.56 -30.97 -6.15
CA GLN A 387 21.63 -30.28 -6.89
C GLN A 387 21.26 -28.86 -7.34
N GLU A 388 20.02 -28.66 -7.80
CA GLU A 388 19.54 -27.32 -8.19
C GLU A 388 19.21 -26.44 -6.98
N ALA A 389 18.72 -27.01 -5.88
CA ALA A 389 18.41 -26.29 -4.65
C ALA A 389 19.67 -25.74 -3.97
N VAL A 390 20.74 -26.53 -3.91
CA VAL A 390 22.04 -26.10 -3.36
C VAL A 390 22.61 -24.91 -4.14
N LYS A 391 22.48 -24.89 -5.48
CA LYS A 391 22.88 -23.73 -6.31
C LYS A 391 22.12 -22.44 -5.98
N LYS A 392 20.97 -22.56 -5.30
CA LYS A 392 20.09 -21.46 -4.89
C LYS A 392 20.15 -21.15 -3.39
N GLY A 393 21.07 -21.77 -2.64
CA GLY A 393 21.20 -21.56 -1.19
C GLY A 393 20.06 -22.17 -0.37
N ILE A 394 19.40 -23.21 -0.88
CA ILE A 394 18.25 -23.85 -0.23
C ILE A 394 18.68 -25.19 0.38
N ILE A 395 18.25 -25.46 1.61
CA ILE A 395 18.49 -26.73 2.31
C ILE A 395 17.36 -27.70 1.93
N THR A 396 17.67 -28.94 1.56
CA THR A 396 16.64 -29.94 1.23
C THR A 396 16.78 -31.21 2.05
N VAL A 397 15.66 -31.71 2.56
CA VAL A 397 15.51 -33.06 3.15
C VAL A 397 14.65 -33.86 2.20
N THR A 398 15.06 -35.08 1.85
CA THR A 398 14.32 -35.90 0.88
C THR A 398 13.88 -37.22 1.50
N MET A 399 12.61 -37.58 1.32
CA MET A 399 12.00 -38.81 1.84
C MET A 399 11.21 -39.54 0.76
N THR A 400 10.98 -40.84 0.98
CA THR A 400 10.30 -41.74 0.04
C THR A 400 8.80 -41.89 0.33
N ASP A 401 8.42 -41.87 1.59
CA ASP A 401 7.09 -42.27 2.06
C ASP A 401 6.64 -41.45 3.28
N LEU A 402 5.32 -41.41 3.50
CA LEU A 402 4.72 -40.65 4.60
C LEU A 402 5.00 -41.24 5.99
N GLU A 403 5.26 -42.54 6.09
CA GLU A 403 5.57 -43.16 7.39
C GLU A 403 6.89 -42.63 7.94
N THR A 404 7.91 -42.57 7.09
CA THR A 404 9.22 -41.99 7.42
C THR A 404 9.10 -40.50 7.75
N VAL A 405 8.23 -39.77 7.05
CA VAL A 405 7.95 -38.35 7.33
C VAL A 405 7.29 -38.20 8.71
N LYS A 406 6.29 -39.01 9.06
CA LYS A 406 5.62 -38.96 10.37
C LYS A 406 6.60 -39.29 11.51
N ILE A 407 7.52 -40.24 11.30
CA ILE A 407 8.58 -40.56 12.27
C ILE A 407 9.53 -39.36 12.42
N TRP A 408 9.94 -38.74 11.31
CA TRP A 408 10.82 -37.56 11.33
C TRP A 408 10.17 -36.37 12.05
N PHE A 409 8.90 -36.06 11.74
CA PHE A 409 8.14 -35.01 12.42
C PHE A 409 8.05 -35.25 13.94
N LYS A 410 7.88 -36.51 14.38
CA LYS A 410 7.87 -36.86 15.81
C LYS A 410 9.24 -36.73 16.49
N SER A 411 10.33 -36.78 15.73
CA SER A 411 11.70 -36.64 16.24
C SER A 411 12.19 -35.19 16.35
N LEU A 412 11.46 -34.24 15.76
CA LEU A 412 11.79 -32.81 15.81
C LEU A 412 11.34 -32.22 17.16
N GLU A 413 12.22 -32.22 18.16
CA GLU A 413 12.00 -31.50 19.40
C GLU A 413 12.23 -29.99 19.20
N LYS A 414 11.14 -29.24 18.98
CA LYS A 414 10.99 -27.77 19.07
C LYS A 414 11.81 -26.85 18.15
N GLU A 415 12.78 -27.30 17.36
CA GLU A 415 13.51 -26.38 16.46
C GLU A 415 13.67 -26.96 15.05
N GLN A 416 13.11 -26.24 14.07
CA GLN A 416 13.14 -26.42 12.61
C GLN A 416 12.17 -27.45 12.00
N PHE A 417 10.90 -27.02 11.86
CA PHE A 417 10.00 -27.56 10.84
C PHE A 417 10.45 -27.14 9.42
N PRO A 418 10.10 -27.90 8.36
CA PRO A 418 10.38 -27.47 7.00
C PRO A 418 9.55 -26.23 6.64
N ASP A 419 10.16 -25.31 5.90
CA ASP A 419 9.53 -24.09 5.41
C ASP A 419 8.61 -24.35 4.20
N VAL A 420 8.85 -25.42 3.43
CA VAL A 420 7.96 -25.91 2.36
C VAL A 420 8.01 -27.43 2.29
N VAL A 421 6.86 -28.06 2.04
CA VAL A 421 6.80 -29.48 1.66
C VAL A 421 6.40 -29.59 0.19
N ILE A 422 7.17 -30.32 -0.60
CA ILE A 422 6.81 -30.72 -1.97
C ILE A 422 6.62 -32.23 -2.03
N MET A 423 5.49 -32.68 -2.57
CA MET A 423 5.11 -34.08 -2.59
C MET A 423 4.60 -34.52 -3.95
N ASN A 424 5.02 -35.71 -4.39
CA ASN A 424 4.51 -36.34 -5.60
C ASN A 424 3.36 -37.29 -5.24
N ILE A 425 2.15 -37.04 -5.75
CA ILE A 425 0.96 -37.86 -5.48
C ILE A 425 0.46 -38.49 -6.78
N ALA A 426 0.38 -39.82 -6.78
CA ALA A 426 -0.22 -40.59 -7.85
C ALA A 426 -1.72 -40.77 -7.60
N PHE A 427 -2.57 -40.04 -8.33
CA PHE A 427 -4.03 -40.14 -8.24
C PHE A 427 -4.58 -41.34 -9.03
N ASN A 428 -4.22 -42.56 -8.62
CA ASN A 428 -4.73 -43.80 -9.22
C ASN A 428 -5.85 -44.42 -8.37
N GLN A 429 -6.74 -45.19 -9.00
CA GLN A 429 -7.90 -45.80 -8.34
C GLN A 429 -7.54 -46.90 -7.33
N TRP A 430 -6.32 -47.43 -7.38
CA TRP A 430 -5.91 -48.60 -6.59
C TRP A 430 -5.19 -48.22 -5.29
N GLN A 431 -4.92 -46.93 -5.08
CA GLN A 431 -4.25 -46.39 -3.89
C GLN A 431 -5.11 -45.32 -3.20
N GLN A 432 -6.43 -45.56 -3.12
CA GLN A 432 -7.35 -44.58 -2.54
C GLN A 432 -7.07 -44.29 -1.06
N GLU A 433 -6.71 -45.31 -0.27
CA GLU A 433 -6.27 -45.14 1.13
C GLU A 433 -5.02 -44.27 1.24
N LEU A 434 -4.02 -44.50 0.39
CA LEU A 434 -2.79 -43.70 0.36
C LEU A 434 -3.07 -42.24 -0.03
N ILE A 435 -3.98 -42.00 -0.98
CA ILE A 435 -4.40 -40.63 -1.35
C ILE A 435 -5.06 -39.95 -0.16
N GLU A 436 -5.93 -40.64 0.58
CA GLU A 436 -6.55 -40.10 1.79
C GLU A 436 -5.52 -39.77 2.88
N GLU A 437 -4.47 -40.59 3.03
CA GLU A 437 -3.35 -40.28 3.93
C GLU A 437 -2.59 -39.02 3.54
N TYR A 438 -2.27 -38.84 2.25
CA TYR A 438 -1.63 -37.61 1.77
C TYR A 438 -2.53 -36.37 1.98
N LEU A 439 -3.83 -36.50 1.75
CA LEU A 439 -4.80 -35.41 1.96
C LEU A 439 -4.94 -35.05 3.45
N ALA A 440 -4.92 -36.05 4.33
CA ALA A 440 -4.90 -35.84 5.78
C ALA A 440 -3.60 -35.12 6.19
N PHE A 441 -2.46 -35.50 5.62
CA PHE A 441 -1.18 -34.86 5.90
C PHE A 441 -1.12 -33.41 5.39
N ILE A 442 -1.68 -33.11 4.21
CA ILE A 442 -1.83 -31.72 3.73
C ILE A 442 -2.64 -30.88 4.73
N THR A 443 -3.71 -31.47 5.28
CA THR A 443 -4.53 -30.81 6.30
C THR A 443 -3.71 -30.56 7.57
N GLU A 444 -2.89 -31.52 8.00
CA GLU A 444 -2.01 -31.39 9.17
C GLU A 444 -0.96 -30.29 8.99
N LEU A 445 -0.33 -30.19 7.81
CA LEU A 445 0.64 -29.13 7.49
C LEU A 445 0.00 -27.75 7.51
N ASN A 446 -1.21 -27.61 6.95
CA ASN A 446 -1.98 -26.37 7.00
C ASN A 446 -2.47 -26.04 8.43
N LEU A 447 -2.54 -27.04 9.31
CA LEU A 447 -2.90 -26.85 10.70
C LEU A 447 -1.72 -26.48 11.62
N GLN A 448 -0.47 -26.49 11.13
CA GLN A 448 0.69 -26.01 11.89
C GLN A 448 0.64 -24.49 12.11
N THR A 449 1.41 -24.01 13.08
CA THR A 449 1.56 -22.58 13.39
C THR A 449 3.05 -22.22 13.40
N PRO A 450 3.58 -21.57 12.33
CA PRO A 450 2.88 -21.17 11.10
C PRO A 450 2.50 -22.36 10.20
N PRO A 451 1.49 -22.22 9.30
CA PRO A 451 1.11 -23.26 8.37
C PRO A 451 2.26 -23.53 7.40
N ILE A 452 2.56 -24.80 7.16
CA ILE A 452 3.65 -25.19 6.26
C ILE A 452 3.07 -25.33 4.85
N PRO A 453 3.52 -24.53 3.87
CA PRO A 453 3.03 -24.62 2.50
C PRO A 453 3.33 -25.98 1.88
N SER A 454 2.32 -26.53 1.19
CA SER A 454 2.41 -27.82 0.52
C SER A 454 2.23 -27.68 -0.99
N ILE A 455 3.20 -28.20 -1.76
CA ILE A 455 3.22 -28.20 -3.22
C ILE A 455 3.03 -29.63 -3.69
N ILE A 456 1.96 -29.89 -4.44
CA ILE A 456 1.63 -31.21 -4.93
C ILE A 456 2.01 -31.31 -6.41
N ILE A 457 2.76 -32.34 -6.77
CA ILE A 457 3.04 -32.73 -8.15
C ILE A 457 2.13 -33.93 -8.48
N GLY A 458 1.20 -33.74 -9.42
CA GLY A 458 0.32 -34.78 -9.93
C GLY A 458 0.92 -35.50 -11.15
N ASP A 459 0.62 -36.79 -11.26
CA ASP A 459 1.06 -37.63 -12.38
C ASP A 459 0.35 -37.35 -13.71
N ARG A 460 0.99 -37.79 -14.79
CA ARG A 460 0.55 -37.60 -16.17
C ARG A 460 -0.24 -38.80 -16.65
N TYR A 461 -1.51 -38.93 -16.25
CA TYR A 461 -2.40 -39.96 -16.82
C TYR A 461 -3.70 -39.37 -17.36
N GLU A 462 -3.58 -38.62 -18.45
CA GLU A 462 -4.65 -38.53 -19.45
C GLU A 462 -4.59 -39.80 -20.31
N ARG A 463 -5.13 -40.90 -19.78
CA ARG A 463 -5.77 -42.01 -20.53
C ARG A 463 -6.11 -43.16 -19.57
N ASN A 464 -7.40 -43.25 -19.26
CA ASN A 464 -8.17 -44.47 -18.98
C ASN A 464 -8.20 -45.09 -17.56
N PHE A 465 -7.58 -44.54 -16.52
CA PHE A 465 -7.63 -45.17 -15.18
C PHE A 465 -7.90 -44.25 -13.97
N SER A 466 -8.05 -42.93 -14.15
CA SER A 466 -8.63 -42.06 -13.13
C SER A 466 -10.02 -41.58 -13.59
N HIS A 467 -11.04 -41.75 -12.75
CA HIS A 467 -12.36 -41.15 -13.00
C HIS A 467 -12.37 -39.64 -12.72
N ARG A 468 -11.24 -39.11 -12.21
CA ARG A 468 -11.12 -37.71 -11.81
C ARG A 468 -10.46 -36.89 -12.91
N THR A 469 -11.09 -35.77 -13.27
CA THR A 469 -10.43 -34.78 -14.11
C THR A 469 -9.35 -34.05 -13.32
N SER A 470 -8.33 -33.54 -13.98
CA SER A 470 -7.32 -32.71 -13.31
C SER A 470 -7.87 -31.48 -12.59
N ALA A 471 -9.10 -31.04 -12.92
CA ALA A 471 -9.80 -30.00 -12.19
C ALA A 471 -10.33 -30.50 -10.83
N GLN A 472 -10.82 -31.74 -10.78
CA GLN A 472 -11.31 -32.37 -9.54
C GLN A 472 -10.17 -32.70 -8.57
N GLU A 473 -8.98 -33.07 -9.07
CA GLU A 473 -7.78 -33.26 -8.24
C GLU A 473 -7.30 -31.94 -7.64
N ARG A 474 -7.24 -30.88 -8.46
CA ARG A 474 -6.90 -29.52 -8.01
C ARG A 474 -7.86 -29.03 -6.93
N LEU A 475 -9.16 -29.25 -7.12
CA LEU A 475 -10.18 -28.85 -6.15
C LEU A 475 -9.99 -29.58 -4.81
N LEU A 476 -9.78 -30.91 -4.84
CA LEU A 476 -9.59 -31.71 -3.64
C LEU A 476 -8.36 -31.27 -2.83
N ILE A 477 -7.26 -30.94 -3.49
CA ILE A 477 -6.04 -30.45 -2.84
C ILE A 477 -6.26 -29.06 -2.26
N ALA A 478 -6.91 -28.17 -3.00
CA ALA A 478 -7.24 -26.82 -2.53
C ALA A 478 -8.16 -26.87 -1.29
N GLU A 479 -9.16 -27.74 -1.27
CA GLU A 479 -10.06 -27.96 -0.13
C GLU A 479 -9.32 -28.39 1.15
N LYS A 480 -8.20 -29.10 1.01
CA LYS A 480 -7.37 -29.54 2.16
C LYS A 480 -6.30 -28.53 2.56
N GLY A 481 -6.16 -27.42 1.85
CA GLY A 481 -5.17 -26.38 2.14
C GLY A 481 -3.85 -26.50 1.38
N GLY A 482 -3.83 -27.26 0.27
CA GLY A 482 -2.65 -27.32 -0.60
C GLY A 482 -2.35 -25.99 -1.29
N THR A 483 -1.09 -25.57 -1.30
CA THR A 483 -0.65 -24.26 -1.79
C THR A 483 -0.56 -24.22 -3.32
N PHE A 484 -0.03 -25.27 -3.94
CA PHE A 484 0.09 -25.37 -5.41
C PHE A 484 -0.14 -26.80 -5.89
N TYR A 485 -0.70 -26.94 -7.10
CA TYR A 485 -0.75 -28.20 -7.84
C TYR A 485 -0.10 -28.06 -9.21
N LEU A 486 0.95 -28.86 -9.42
CA LEU A 486 1.79 -28.90 -10.62
C LEU A 486 1.58 -30.22 -11.37
N LYS A 487 1.61 -30.20 -12.70
CA LYS A 487 1.47 -31.41 -13.54
C LYS A 487 2.82 -31.82 -14.12
N LYS A 488 3.07 -33.13 -14.23
CA LYS A 488 4.21 -33.66 -15.00
C LYS A 488 4.03 -33.51 -16.53
N PRO A 489 5.12 -33.37 -17.32
CA PRO A 489 6.52 -33.30 -16.90
C PRO A 489 6.83 -31.96 -16.24
N LEU A 490 7.61 -32.02 -15.16
CA LEU A 490 8.06 -30.84 -14.42
C LEU A 490 9.56 -30.99 -14.19
N THR A 491 10.34 -29.98 -14.55
CA THR A 491 11.77 -29.97 -14.25
C THR A 491 12.02 -29.59 -12.79
N PRO A 492 13.11 -30.06 -12.17
CA PRO A 492 13.46 -29.64 -10.81
C PRO A 492 13.62 -28.13 -10.66
N GLN A 493 14.08 -27.42 -11.69
CA GLN A 493 14.18 -25.96 -11.72
C GLN A 493 12.81 -25.27 -11.62
N GLU A 494 11.81 -25.76 -12.36
CA GLU A 494 10.44 -25.26 -12.28
C GLU A 494 9.83 -25.56 -10.90
N ALA A 495 10.07 -26.76 -10.36
CA ALA A 495 9.61 -27.12 -9.02
C ALA A 495 10.18 -26.19 -7.94
N ILE A 496 11.50 -25.92 -7.97
CA ILE A 496 12.16 -24.99 -7.05
C ILE A 496 11.62 -23.58 -7.19
N LYS A 497 11.32 -23.11 -8.41
CA LYS A 497 10.69 -21.80 -8.63
C LYS A 497 9.37 -21.68 -7.87
N PHE A 498 8.52 -22.72 -7.92
CA PHE A 498 7.26 -22.72 -7.16
C PHE A 498 7.49 -22.81 -5.64
N CYS A 499 8.50 -23.55 -5.18
CA CYS A 499 8.91 -23.53 -3.78
C CYS A 499 9.35 -22.13 -3.33
N GLN A 500 10.12 -21.41 -4.14
CA GLN A 500 10.54 -20.03 -3.84
C GLN A 500 9.35 -19.07 -3.81
N ILE A 501 8.36 -19.25 -4.69
CA ILE A 501 7.10 -18.48 -4.64
C ILE A 501 6.35 -18.78 -3.34
N ALA A 502 6.27 -20.04 -2.92
CA ALA A 502 5.66 -20.44 -1.65
C ALA A 502 6.43 -19.86 -0.46
N LEU A 503 7.76 -19.95 -0.43
CA LEU A 503 8.59 -19.35 0.62
C LEU A 503 8.36 -17.84 0.74
N LYS A 504 8.30 -17.12 -0.39
CA LYS A 504 8.02 -15.67 -0.38
C LYS A 504 6.62 -15.33 0.15
N ARG A 505 5.63 -16.21 -0.05
CA ARG A 505 4.28 -16.06 0.54
C ARG A 505 4.30 -16.16 2.06
N TYR A 506 5.12 -17.05 2.62
CA TYR A 506 5.15 -17.37 4.06
C TYR A 506 6.41 -16.86 4.80
N ALA A 507 7.27 -16.06 4.17
CA ALA A 507 8.56 -15.64 4.73
C ALA A 507 8.44 -14.85 6.04
N GLN A 508 9.27 -15.23 7.03
CA GLN A 508 9.45 -14.55 8.32
C GLN A 508 10.09 -13.16 8.14
N GLY A 509 9.76 -12.22 9.02
CA GLY A 509 10.29 -10.85 9.07
C GLY A 509 9.37 -9.76 8.54
N ARG A 510 8.12 -10.09 8.17
CA ARG A 510 7.13 -9.11 7.69
C ARG A 510 6.80 -8.10 8.77
N LYS A 511 6.94 -6.82 8.44
CA LYS A 511 6.71 -5.70 9.36
C LYS A 511 5.22 -5.43 9.45
N ILE A 512 4.65 -5.60 10.63
CA ILE A 512 3.26 -5.25 10.90
C ILE A 512 3.25 -4.00 11.76
N MET A 513 2.46 -3.01 11.39
CA MET A 513 2.14 -1.88 12.25
C MET A 513 0.71 -2.03 12.76
N ILE A 514 0.51 -1.92 14.08
CA ILE A 514 -0.80 -2.02 14.73
C ILE A 514 -1.08 -0.73 15.48
N ILE A 515 -2.23 -0.12 15.22
CA ILE A 515 -2.66 1.12 15.87
C ILE A 515 -3.97 0.89 16.61
N ASP A 516 -3.96 1.15 17.92
CA ASP A 516 -5.10 0.90 18.81
C ASP A 516 -5.02 1.79 20.06
N GLU A 517 -6.15 2.21 20.63
CA GLU A 517 -6.17 2.89 21.94
C GLU A 517 -5.98 1.92 23.12
N ASP A 518 -6.18 0.62 22.92
CA ASP A 518 -6.11 -0.38 23.98
C ASP A 518 -4.65 -0.79 24.28
N GLU A 519 -4.02 -0.12 25.25
CA GLU A 519 -2.62 -0.39 25.64
C GLU A 519 -2.35 -1.85 26.06
N GLU A 520 -3.32 -2.53 26.70
CA GLU A 520 -3.16 -3.92 27.11
C GLU A 520 -3.13 -4.84 25.88
N LEU A 521 -4.03 -4.61 24.94
CA LEU A 521 -4.07 -5.32 23.67
C LEU A 521 -2.80 -5.09 22.83
N LEU A 522 -2.28 -3.85 22.79
CA LEU A 522 -1.00 -3.55 22.13
C LEU A 522 0.21 -4.22 22.79
N ARG A 523 0.15 -4.58 24.08
CA ARG A 523 1.20 -5.38 24.75
C ARG A 523 1.09 -6.86 24.43
N LEU A 524 -0.12 -7.37 24.24
CA LEU A 524 -0.38 -8.80 24.02
C LEU A 524 -0.21 -9.23 22.56
N LEU A 525 -0.64 -8.41 21.59
CA LEU A 525 -0.60 -8.77 20.16
C LEU A 525 0.81 -9.13 19.63
N PRO A 526 1.90 -8.43 20.01
CA PRO A 526 3.24 -8.84 19.64
C PRO A 526 3.58 -10.27 20.10
N ILE A 527 3.21 -10.63 21.34
CA ILE A 527 3.47 -11.97 21.90
C ILE A 527 2.75 -13.05 21.09
N TYR A 528 1.54 -12.76 20.59
CA TYR A 528 0.74 -13.71 19.82
C TYR A 528 1.12 -13.81 18.35
N LEU A 529 1.61 -12.72 17.75
CA LEU A 529 1.93 -12.64 16.32
C LEU A 529 3.41 -12.91 16.03
N GLN A 530 4.32 -12.70 16.98
CA GLN A 530 5.75 -12.99 16.81
C GLN A 530 6.04 -14.48 16.51
N PRO A 531 5.35 -15.48 17.10
CA PRO A 531 5.51 -16.88 16.73
C PRO A 531 5.14 -17.19 15.27
N TRP A 532 4.37 -16.31 14.60
CA TRP A 532 4.03 -16.41 13.19
C TRP A 532 5.07 -15.76 12.27
N GLY A 533 6.20 -15.29 12.83
CA GLY A 533 7.29 -14.66 12.08
C GLY A 533 7.05 -13.19 11.76
N PHE A 534 6.12 -12.52 12.44
CA PHE A 534 5.85 -11.09 12.25
C PHE A 534 6.72 -10.20 13.13
N ASN A 535 7.26 -9.14 12.53
CA ASN A 535 7.90 -8.04 13.23
C ASN A 535 6.84 -6.98 13.55
N VAL A 536 6.25 -7.07 14.75
CA VAL A 536 5.13 -6.23 15.15
C VAL A 536 5.62 -4.94 15.81
N THR A 537 5.17 -3.81 15.29
CA THR A 537 5.31 -2.51 15.94
C THR A 537 3.92 -1.98 16.31
N THR A 538 3.76 -1.49 17.53
CA THR A 538 2.49 -0.99 18.03
C THR A 538 2.53 0.51 18.24
N LEU A 539 1.41 1.19 17.99
CA LEU A 539 1.27 2.62 18.17
C LEU A 539 -0.05 2.94 18.86
N HIS A 540 0.03 3.58 20.02
CA HIS A 540 -1.15 4.04 20.76
C HIS A 540 -1.59 5.45 20.34
N ASP A 541 -0.65 6.32 19.97
CA ASP A 541 -0.93 7.73 19.66
C ASP A 541 -0.88 7.99 18.14
N THR A 542 -2.05 8.21 17.55
CA THR A 542 -2.20 8.47 16.10
C THR A 542 -1.56 9.77 15.63
N ARG A 543 -1.16 10.68 16.52
CA ARG A 543 -0.42 11.90 16.13
C ARG A 543 0.99 11.61 15.63
N GLN A 544 1.59 10.50 16.07
CA GLN A 544 2.90 10.03 15.61
C GLN A 544 2.81 9.12 14.38
N PHE A 545 1.60 8.93 13.84
CA PHE A 545 1.32 7.97 12.79
C PHE A 545 2.28 8.08 11.60
N TRP A 546 2.46 9.28 11.04
CA TRP A 546 3.28 9.46 9.84
C TRP A 546 4.77 9.21 10.08
N ASP A 547 5.29 9.66 11.22
CA ASP A 547 6.70 9.46 11.58
C ASP A 547 7.01 7.97 11.74
N VAL A 548 6.12 7.26 12.43
CA VAL A 548 6.24 5.83 12.71
C VAL A 548 6.01 4.99 11.45
N LEU A 549 5.02 5.34 10.62
CA LEU A 549 4.76 4.68 9.34
C LEU A 549 5.98 4.77 8.40
N CYS A 550 6.56 5.97 8.26
CA CYS A 550 7.73 6.19 7.41
C CYS A 550 8.99 5.48 7.94
N ALA A 551 9.17 5.43 9.26
CA ALA A 551 10.31 4.76 9.88
C ALA A 551 10.23 3.22 9.76
N ILE A 552 9.06 2.65 9.97
CA ILE A 552 8.87 1.19 9.96
C ILE A 552 8.79 0.68 8.52
N ALA A 553 8.04 1.39 7.68
CA ALA A 553 7.61 0.94 6.37
C ALA A 553 6.96 -0.46 6.42
N PRO A 554 5.76 -0.59 7.03
CA PRO A 554 5.14 -1.88 7.27
C PRO A 554 4.67 -2.55 5.97
N ASP A 555 4.63 -3.88 5.97
CA ASP A 555 4.01 -4.71 4.93
C ASP A 555 2.48 -4.75 5.05
N VAL A 556 1.94 -4.50 6.25
CA VAL A 556 0.50 -4.44 6.54
C VAL A 556 0.24 -3.49 7.71
N LEU A 557 -0.87 -2.77 7.63
CA LEU A 557 -1.33 -1.87 8.68
C LEU A 557 -2.62 -2.40 9.30
N ILE A 558 -2.66 -2.50 10.63
CA ILE A 558 -3.83 -2.90 11.39
C ILE A 558 -4.31 -1.69 12.18
N LEU A 559 -5.59 -1.34 12.04
CA LEU A 559 -6.17 -0.12 12.62
C LEU A 559 -7.42 -0.46 13.45
N GLU A 560 -7.58 0.16 14.61
CA GLU A 560 -8.91 0.33 15.22
C GLU A 560 -9.70 1.41 14.46
N ILE A 561 -11.02 1.28 14.37
CA ILE A 561 -11.88 2.21 13.64
C ILE A 561 -12.03 3.52 14.40
N GLU A 562 -12.37 3.46 15.68
CA GLU A 562 -12.59 4.63 16.54
C GLU A 562 -11.33 4.92 17.34
N MET A 563 -10.74 6.09 17.11
CA MET A 563 -9.57 6.62 17.82
C MET A 563 -9.75 8.14 18.07
N PRO A 564 -9.16 8.78 19.09
CA PRO A 564 -9.58 10.11 19.56
C PRO A 564 -9.01 11.25 18.69
N TYR A 565 -7.82 10.98 18.17
CA TYR A 565 -6.98 11.72 17.23
C TYR A 565 -7.49 11.79 15.80
N LEU A 566 -7.08 10.74 15.12
CA LEU A 566 -7.27 10.42 13.72
C LEU A 566 -7.93 9.06 13.75
N ASN A 567 -9.17 8.98 13.27
CA ASN A 567 -9.88 7.70 13.30
C ASN A 567 -9.27 6.74 12.25
N GLY A 568 -9.46 5.43 12.41
CA GLY A 568 -8.90 4.44 11.49
C GLY A 568 -9.40 4.62 10.05
N ILE A 569 -10.64 5.08 9.89
CA ILE A 569 -11.28 5.36 8.59
C ILE A 569 -10.59 6.50 7.85
N GLU A 570 -10.22 7.56 8.56
CA GLU A 570 -9.49 8.74 8.09
C GLU A 570 -8.08 8.35 7.70
N ILE A 571 -7.37 7.62 8.56
CA ILE A 571 -6.03 7.11 8.26
C ILE A 571 -6.05 6.25 7.00
N CYS A 572 -7.03 5.35 6.87
CA CYS A 572 -7.16 4.53 5.67
C CYS A 572 -7.41 5.36 4.41
N LYS A 573 -8.35 6.31 4.46
CA LYS A 573 -8.61 7.23 3.35
C LYS A 573 -7.37 8.05 2.97
N MET A 574 -6.63 8.53 3.96
CA MET A 574 -5.38 9.28 3.77
C MET A 574 -4.29 8.42 3.11
N LEU A 575 -4.15 7.15 3.52
CA LEU A 575 -3.18 6.25 2.89
C LEU A 575 -3.57 5.90 1.47
N ARG A 576 -4.86 5.68 1.21
CA ARG A 576 -5.39 5.37 -0.13
C ARG A 576 -5.21 6.52 -1.13
N THR A 577 -5.01 7.75 -0.65
CA THR A 577 -4.66 8.91 -1.48
C THR A 577 -3.16 9.21 -1.50
N HIS A 578 -2.33 8.48 -0.75
CA HIS A 578 -0.90 8.73 -0.63
C HIS A 578 -0.07 7.97 -1.68
N ALA A 579 0.79 8.67 -2.41
CA ALA A 579 1.55 8.12 -3.56
C ALA A 579 2.41 6.88 -3.24
N GLN A 580 2.98 6.81 -2.03
CA GLN A 580 3.82 5.68 -1.61
C GLN A 580 3.03 4.55 -0.92
N TRP A 581 1.90 4.85 -0.29
CA TRP A 581 1.22 3.93 0.63
C TRP A 581 -0.18 3.53 0.16
N TYR A 582 -0.64 3.98 -1.02
CA TYR A 582 -1.98 3.67 -1.53
C TYR A 582 -2.25 2.19 -1.71
N GLN A 583 -1.21 1.37 -1.91
CA GLN A 583 -1.32 -0.09 -2.00
C GLN A 583 -1.04 -0.81 -0.68
N LEU A 584 -0.65 -0.10 0.38
CA LEU A 584 -0.38 -0.72 1.67
C LEU A 584 -1.64 -1.49 2.12
N PRO A 585 -1.58 -2.79 2.40
CA PRO A 585 -2.76 -3.52 2.83
C PRO A 585 -3.15 -3.04 4.23
N ILE A 586 -4.42 -2.67 4.40
CA ILE A 586 -4.97 -2.14 5.66
C ILE A 586 -6.05 -3.09 6.13
N ILE A 587 -6.04 -3.42 7.42
CA ILE A 587 -7.01 -4.30 8.06
C ILE A 587 -7.60 -3.55 9.25
N TYR A 588 -8.93 -3.52 9.37
CA TYR A 588 -9.55 -3.06 10.61
C TYR A 588 -9.64 -4.20 11.61
N TYR A 589 -9.12 -3.97 12.82
CA TYR A 589 -9.27 -4.86 13.95
C TYR A 589 -10.11 -4.15 15.00
N THR A 590 -11.40 -4.51 15.11
CA THR A 590 -12.39 -3.68 15.79
C THR A 590 -13.39 -4.46 16.65
N LYS A 591 -13.95 -3.82 17.70
CA LYS A 591 -15.07 -4.37 18.49
C LYS A 591 -16.44 -4.10 17.84
N HIS A 592 -16.50 -3.22 16.83
CA HIS A 592 -17.77 -2.88 16.18
C HIS A 592 -18.31 -4.04 15.34
N THR A 593 -19.56 -4.41 15.59
CA THR A 593 -20.32 -5.40 14.81
C THR A 593 -21.49 -4.75 14.06
N GLU A 594 -21.67 -3.44 14.23
CA GLU A 594 -22.78 -2.70 13.65
C GLU A 594 -22.62 -2.58 12.12
N PRO A 595 -23.63 -2.98 11.33
CA PRO A 595 -23.52 -3.06 9.88
C PRO A 595 -23.21 -1.69 9.23
N ILE A 596 -23.69 -0.59 9.83
CA ILE A 596 -23.45 0.77 9.36
C ILE A 596 -21.97 1.17 9.50
N ILE A 597 -21.35 0.83 10.63
CA ILE A 597 -19.93 1.12 10.89
C ILE A 597 -19.05 0.25 10.00
N LEU A 598 -19.40 -1.02 9.85
CA LEU A 598 -18.71 -1.95 8.96
C LEU A 598 -18.80 -1.52 7.48
N GLU A 599 -19.94 -1.02 7.02
CA GLU A 599 -20.11 -0.52 5.65
C GLU A 599 -19.26 0.74 5.40
N LYS A 600 -19.24 1.69 6.34
CA LYS A 600 -18.36 2.87 6.29
C LYS A 600 -16.88 2.47 6.26
N ALA A 601 -16.52 1.47 7.06
CA ALA A 601 -15.18 0.93 7.12
C ALA A 601 -14.78 0.26 5.79
N PHE A 602 -15.63 -0.57 5.18
CA PHE A 602 -15.37 -1.15 3.85
C PHE A 602 -15.18 -0.07 2.78
N ASN A 603 -16.02 0.97 2.79
CA ASN A 603 -15.97 2.07 1.83
C ASN A 603 -14.73 2.98 1.98
N SER A 604 -13.95 2.84 3.06
CA SER A 604 -12.68 3.57 3.24
C SER A 604 -11.54 3.05 2.36
N GLY A 605 -11.72 1.88 1.72
CA GLY A 605 -10.66 1.20 0.96
C GLY A 605 -9.85 0.21 1.80
N VAL A 606 -10.35 -0.20 2.96
CA VAL A 606 -9.73 -1.28 3.76
C VAL A 606 -9.76 -2.60 2.99
N ASN A 607 -8.74 -3.43 3.18
CA ASN A 607 -8.66 -4.74 2.53
C ASN A 607 -9.48 -5.80 3.28
N ASP A 608 -9.54 -5.71 4.61
CA ASP A 608 -10.28 -6.67 5.43
C ASP A 608 -10.75 -6.07 6.75
N ILE A 609 -11.79 -6.66 7.33
CA ILE A 609 -12.32 -6.30 8.65
C ILE A 609 -12.40 -7.54 9.53
N ILE A 610 -11.75 -7.46 10.70
CA ILE A 610 -11.56 -8.53 11.65
C ILE A 610 -12.15 -8.11 13.01
N PRO A 611 -13.17 -8.81 13.53
CA PRO A 611 -13.65 -8.53 14.86
C PRO A 611 -12.64 -8.96 15.95
N LYS A 612 -12.51 -8.17 17.01
CA LYS A 612 -11.65 -8.46 18.19
C LYS A 612 -12.11 -9.67 19.04
N THR A 613 -13.10 -10.42 18.56
CA THR A 613 -13.61 -11.66 19.18
C THR A 613 -12.96 -12.92 18.62
N LEU A 614 -12.12 -12.79 17.58
CA LEU A 614 -11.45 -13.91 16.91
C LEU A 614 -10.22 -14.38 17.68
N THR A 615 -9.92 -15.68 17.52
CA THR A 615 -8.70 -16.30 18.05
C THR A 615 -7.45 -15.75 17.38
N GLU A 616 -6.33 -15.74 18.10
CA GLU A 616 -5.03 -15.22 17.66
C GLU A 616 -4.57 -15.86 16.34
N ARG A 617 -4.87 -17.16 16.19
CA ARG A 617 -4.63 -17.94 14.98
C ARG A 617 -5.37 -17.41 13.76
N THR A 618 -6.65 -17.06 13.92
CA THR A 618 -7.48 -16.59 12.81
C THR A 618 -7.07 -15.18 12.37
N LEU A 619 -6.65 -14.35 13.33
CA LEU A 619 -6.08 -13.03 13.07
C LEU A 619 -4.82 -13.15 12.18
N ALA A 620 -3.86 -13.99 12.58
CA ALA A 620 -2.63 -14.20 11.82
C ALA A 620 -2.88 -14.69 10.38
N GLN A 621 -3.80 -15.65 10.19
CA GLN A 621 -4.15 -16.15 8.86
C GLN A 621 -4.77 -15.08 7.95
N ARG A 622 -5.65 -14.22 8.49
CA ARG A 622 -6.23 -13.12 7.71
C ARG A 622 -5.19 -12.07 7.36
N ILE A 623 -4.21 -11.81 8.23
CA ILE A 623 -3.09 -10.93 7.91
C ILE A 623 -2.30 -11.47 6.71
N ILE A 624 -1.91 -12.75 6.74
CA ILE A 624 -1.16 -13.40 5.64
C ILE A 624 -1.93 -13.27 4.31
N LYS A 625 -3.23 -13.60 4.32
CA LYS A 625 -4.08 -13.50 3.11
C LYS A 625 -4.10 -12.10 2.50
N ASN A 626 -4.11 -11.05 3.34
CA ASN A 626 -4.15 -9.67 2.86
C ASN A 626 -2.81 -9.18 2.29
N ILE A 627 -1.69 -9.67 2.83
CA ILE A 627 -0.36 -9.43 2.28
C ILE A 627 -0.19 -10.15 0.94
N GLU A 628 -0.73 -11.37 0.80
CA GLU A 628 -0.62 -12.14 -0.44
C GLU A 628 -1.44 -11.58 -1.60
N SER A 629 -2.61 -11.01 -1.34
CA SER A 629 -3.50 -10.47 -2.39
C SER A 629 -2.91 -9.27 -3.13
N THR A 630 -1.96 -8.58 -2.51
CA THR A 630 -1.28 -7.39 -3.07
C THR A 630 -0.05 -7.72 -3.90
N LEU A 631 0.56 -8.91 -3.72
CA LEU A 631 1.75 -9.36 -4.46
C LEU A 631 1.42 -10.03 -5.81
N CYS A 632 0.15 -10.24 -6.12
CA CYS A 632 -0.33 -10.86 -7.37
C CYS A 632 -0.83 -9.85 -8.43
N LEU A 633 -0.71 -8.54 -8.17
CA LEU A 633 -0.90 -7.44 -9.11
C LEU A 633 0.47 -6.93 -9.57
#